data_AF-A0A7X7AJN6-F1
#
_entry.id   AF-A0A7X7AJN6-F1
#
_cell.length_a   1.000
_cell.length_b   1.000
_cell.length_c   1.000
_cell.angle_alpha   90.00
_cell.angle_beta   90.00
_cell.angle_gamma   90.00
#
_symmetry.space_group_name_H-M   'P 1'
#
loop_
_entity.id
_entity.type
_entity.pdbx_description
1 polymer ?
#
loop_
_entity_poly.entity_id
_entity_poly.type
_entity_poly.pdbx_seq_one_letter_code
_entity_poly.pdbx_strand_id
1 'polypeptide(L)'
;MNDLTSLSRELLAQLEGAPMQQLSKQLNTDTAQTSSAVNAALPLLFSALGRNAQQGGAASLMQALQRDHAGNGGVGQLLSGLLGGGQNGNRDGAAILGHIFGQGQQARVETSLGQATGIGNHSGDLLKLLAPIVMSFLAQRVQSNHLDADALGRT
;
A
#
# COMPACT_ATOMS: atom_id res chain seq x y z
N MET A 1 14.85 -12.78 -8.85
CA MET A 1 14.93 -11.32 -9.07
C MET A 1 13.60 -10.69 -9.55
N ASN A 2 12.44 -11.38 -9.44
CA ASN A 2 11.17 -10.97 -10.08
C ASN A 2 9.98 -10.82 -9.12
N ASP A 3 10.20 -10.97 -7.81
CA ASP A 3 9.13 -11.04 -6.82
C ASP A 3 8.41 -9.69 -6.68
N LEU A 4 9.13 -8.57 -6.61
CA LEU A 4 8.53 -7.25 -6.43
C LEU A 4 7.60 -6.85 -7.59
N THR A 5 8.01 -7.10 -8.82
CA THR A 5 7.23 -6.78 -10.03
C THR A 5 6.01 -7.70 -10.19
N SER A 6 6.13 -8.94 -9.70
CA SER A 6 5.01 -9.88 -9.72
C SER A 6 3.98 -9.54 -8.65
N LEU A 7 4.44 -9.17 -7.44
CA LEU A 7 3.60 -8.68 -6.35
C LEU A 7 2.85 -7.40 -6.73
N SER A 8 3.52 -6.45 -7.39
CA SER A 8 2.87 -5.22 -7.84
C SER A 8 1.77 -5.50 -8.88
N ARG A 9 1.99 -6.47 -9.78
CA ARG A 9 0.98 -6.88 -10.77
C ARG A 9 -0.18 -7.64 -10.14
N GLU A 10 0.09 -8.50 -9.16
CA GLU A 10 -0.94 -9.23 -8.42
C GLU A 10 -1.85 -8.28 -7.63
N LEU A 11 -1.25 -7.32 -6.93
CA LEU A 11 -2.01 -6.28 -6.22
C LEU A 11 -2.78 -5.37 -7.19
N LEU A 12 -2.17 -4.99 -8.32
CA LEU A 12 -2.86 -4.22 -9.36
C LEU A 12 -4.09 -4.96 -9.87
N ALA A 13 -3.95 -6.24 -10.22
CA ALA A 13 -5.05 -7.07 -10.70
C ALA A 13 -6.18 -7.18 -9.67
N GLN A 14 -5.85 -7.14 -8.37
CA GLN A 14 -6.83 -7.13 -7.28
C GLN A 14 -7.51 -5.77 -7.09
N LEU A 15 -6.82 -4.67 -7.43
CA LEU A 15 -7.34 -3.31 -7.41
C LEU A 15 -8.17 -2.99 -8.66
N GLU A 16 -7.90 -3.67 -9.78
CA GLU A 16 -8.67 -3.53 -11.02
C GLU A 16 -10.15 -3.87 -10.80
N GLY A 17 -11.04 -3.08 -11.41
CA GLY A 17 -12.49 -3.22 -11.24
C GLY A 17 -13.08 -2.29 -10.18
N ALA A 18 -13.85 -2.86 -9.23
CA ALA A 18 -14.60 -2.08 -8.24
C ALA A 18 -13.73 -1.22 -7.30
N PRO A 19 -12.59 -1.71 -6.76
CA PRO A 19 -11.74 -0.90 -5.89
C PRO A 19 -11.16 0.33 -6.62
N MET A 20 -10.72 0.17 -7.88
CA MET A 20 -10.22 1.27 -8.70
C MET A 20 -11.29 2.35 -8.93
N GLN A 21 -12.53 1.94 -9.19
CA GLN A 21 -13.66 2.87 -9.36
C GLN A 21 -14.01 3.60 -8.06
N GLN A 22 -13.88 2.94 -6.91
CA GLN A 22 -14.08 3.57 -5.61
C GLN A 22 -12.97 4.58 -5.29
N LEU A 23 -11.71 4.23 -5.57
CA LEU A 23 -10.56 5.13 -5.43
C LEU A 23 -10.73 6.38 -6.31
N SER A 24 -11.11 6.20 -7.58
CA SER A 24 -11.28 7.33 -8.50
C SER A 24 -12.40 8.27 -8.04
N LYS A 25 -13.52 7.71 -7.53
CA LYS A 25 -14.60 8.50 -6.94
C LYS A 25 -14.18 9.25 -5.67
N GLN A 26 -13.43 8.59 -4.79
CA GLN A 26 -12.97 9.20 -3.54
C GLN A 26 -11.97 10.33 -3.79
N LEU A 27 -11.11 10.16 -4.80
CA LEU A 27 -10.12 11.16 -5.21
C LEU A 27 -10.72 12.25 -6.11
N ASN A 28 -11.96 12.07 -6.57
CA ASN A 28 -12.61 12.93 -7.55
C ASN A 28 -11.78 13.06 -8.85
N THR A 29 -11.25 11.93 -9.34
CA THR A 29 -10.38 11.83 -10.53
C THR A 29 -10.91 10.78 -11.50
N ASP A 30 -10.42 10.79 -12.74
CA ASP A 30 -10.76 9.77 -13.73
C ASP A 30 -10.11 8.42 -13.40
N THR A 31 -10.85 7.32 -13.61
CA THR A 31 -10.34 5.96 -13.37
C THR A 31 -9.06 5.67 -14.16
N ALA A 32 -8.89 6.26 -15.36
CA ALA A 32 -7.66 6.14 -16.14
C ALA A 32 -6.47 6.86 -15.50
N GLN A 33 -6.69 8.05 -14.93
CA GLN A 33 -5.67 8.80 -14.19
C GLN A 33 -5.32 8.10 -12.88
N THR A 34 -6.33 7.66 -12.12
CA THR A 34 -6.12 6.88 -10.90
C THR A 34 -5.33 5.61 -11.18
N SER A 35 -5.70 4.84 -12.20
CA SER A 35 -5.00 3.61 -12.57
C SER A 35 -3.55 3.87 -12.98
N SER A 36 -3.30 4.92 -13.76
CA SER A 36 -1.92 5.34 -14.10
C SER A 36 -1.12 5.70 -12.85
N ALA A 37 -1.76 6.40 -11.91
CA ALA A 37 -1.14 6.77 -10.65
C ALA A 37 -0.85 5.57 -9.74
N VAL A 38 -1.77 4.62 -9.64
CA VAL A 38 -1.55 3.35 -8.91
C VAL A 38 -0.40 2.57 -9.53
N ASN A 39 -0.36 2.45 -10.86
CA ASN A 39 0.71 1.77 -11.59
C ASN A 39 2.11 2.37 -11.32
N ALA A 40 2.20 3.70 -11.22
CA ALA A 40 3.44 4.38 -10.89
C ALA A 40 3.78 4.32 -9.39
N ALA A 41 2.76 4.40 -8.51
CA ALA A 41 2.93 4.45 -7.06
C ALA A 41 3.31 3.09 -6.46
N LEU A 42 2.74 1.99 -6.95
CA LEU A 42 2.94 0.65 -6.37
C LEU A 42 4.43 0.26 -6.31
N PRO A 43 5.20 0.30 -7.43
CA PRO A 43 6.62 -0.03 -7.39
C PRO A 43 7.44 0.88 -6.46
N LEU A 44 7.07 2.16 -6.36
CA LEU A 44 7.73 3.12 -5.47
C LEU A 44 7.48 2.80 -4.00
N LEU A 45 6.23 2.48 -3.64
CA LEU A 45 5.85 2.08 -2.28
C LEU A 45 6.58 0.80 -1.87
N PHE A 46 6.57 -0.23 -2.71
CA PHE A 46 7.29 -1.47 -2.44
C PHE A 46 8.80 -1.26 -2.32
N SER A 47 9.39 -0.41 -3.17
CA SER A 47 10.82 -0.09 -3.11
C SER A 47 11.18 0.69 -1.84
N ALA A 48 10.32 1.62 -1.41
CA ALA A 48 10.50 2.36 -0.16
C ALA A 48 10.37 1.44 1.07
N LEU A 49 9.34 0.59 1.10
CA LEU A 49 9.15 -0.44 2.11
C LEU A 49 10.36 -1.38 2.21
N GLY A 50 10.85 -1.89 1.08
CA GLY A 50 12.03 -2.76 1.05
C GLY A 50 13.29 -2.07 1.61
N ARG A 51 13.53 -0.81 1.22
CA ARG A 51 14.64 -0.02 1.77
C ARG A 51 14.46 0.30 3.26
N ASN A 52 13.24 0.56 3.70
CA ASN A 52 12.94 0.82 5.11
C ASN A 52 13.17 -0.44 5.96
N ALA A 53 12.68 -1.59 5.49
CA ALA A 53 12.88 -2.88 6.12
C ALA A 53 14.37 -3.23 6.28
N GLN A 54 15.19 -3.01 5.24
CA GLN A 54 16.63 -3.23 5.28
C GLN A 54 17.38 -2.29 6.23
N GLN A 55 16.88 -1.07 6.43
CA GLN A 55 17.48 -0.07 7.33
C GLN A 55 17.03 -0.22 8.81
N GLY A 56 16.51 -1.39 9.18
CA GLY A 56 16.05 -1.68 10.55
C GLY A 56 14.58 -1.36 10.81
N GLY A 57 13.84 -0.85 9.81
CA GLY A 57 12.41 -0.61 9.91
C GLY A 57 11.54 -1.87 9.84
N ALA A 58 12.14 -3.04 9.63
CA ALA A 58 11.42 -4.32 9.56
C ALA A 58 10.67 -4.64 10.87
N ALA A 59 11.24 -4.32 12.03
CA ALA A 59 10.60 -4.55 13.32
C ALA A 59 9.38 -3.63 13.53
N SER A 60 9.53 -2.33 13.21
CA SER A 60 8.43 -1.37 13.25
C SER A 60 7.32 -1.72 12.27
N LEU A 61 7.69 -2.19 11.08
CA LEU A 61 6.77 -2.71 10.08
C LEU A 61 6.04 -3.95 10.62
N MET A 62 6.72 -4.94 11.17
CA MET A 62 6.09 -6.11 11.78
C MET A 62 5.16 -5.75 12.93
N GLN A 63 5.52 -4.77 13.76
CA GLN A 63 4.68 -4.29 14.85
C GLN A 63 3.47 -3.49 14.35
N ALA A 64 3.61 -2.77 13.23
CA ALA A 64 2.49 -2.13 12.54
C ALA A 64 1.57 -3.20 11.93
N LEU A 65 2.13 -4.18 11.21
CA LEU A 65 1.41 -5.31 10.62
C LEU A 65 0.66 -6.12 11.69
N GLN A 66 1.25 -6.38 12.85
CA GLN A 66 0.59 -7.06 13.97
C GLN A 66 -0.52 -6.23 14.62
N ARG A 67 -0.40 -4.89 14.63
CA ARG A 67 -1.45 -4.00 15.12
C ARG A 67 -2.60 -3.84 14.12
N ASP A 68 -2.28 -3.76 12.83
CA ASP A 68 -3.25 -3.70 11.72
C ASP A 68 -3.86 -5.07 11.37
N HIS A 69 -3.28 -6.16 11.85
CA HIS A 69 -3.76 -7.55 11.73
C HIS A 69 -5.12 -7.83 12.39
N ALA A 70 -5.82 -6.81 12.88
CA ALA A 70 -7.21 -6.95 13.33
C ALA A 70 -8.23 -6.96 12.17
N GLY A 71 -7.82 -6.64 10.94
CA GLY A 71 -8.71 -6.59 9.77
C GLY A 71 -8.49 -7.73 8.78
N ASN A 72 -9.10 -8.89 9.00
CA ASN A 72 -9.09 -10.06 8.09
C ASN A 72 -9.82 -9.84 6.74
N GLY A 73 -9.99 -8.59 6.30
CA GLY A 73 -10.70 -8.26 5.08
C GLY A 73 -9.70 -7.83 3.99
N GLY A 74 -9.69 -8.52 2.85
CA GLY A 74 -8.84 -8.16 1.71
C GLY A 74 -9.03 -6.72 1.22
N VAL A 75 -8.29 -6.33 0.19
CA VAL A 75 -8.21 -4.93 -0.32
C VAL A 75 -9.58 -4.23 -0.45
N GLY A 76 -10.60 -4.93 -0.97
CA GLY A 76 -11.95 -4.37 -1.10
C GLY A 76 -12.66 -4.11 0.24
N GLN A 77 -12.44 -4.95 1.25
CA GLN A 77 -13.00 -4.78 2.58
C GLN A 77 -12.30 -3.64 3.34
N LEU A 78 -10.98 -3.54 3.19
CA LEU A 78 -10.19 -2.44 3.74
C LEU A 78 -10.65 -1.11 3.11
N LEU A 79 -10.82 -1.07 1.79
CA LEU A 79 -11.30 0.12 1.10
C LEU A 79 -12.74 0.47 1.52
N SER A 80 -13.61 -0.52 1.66
CA SER A 80 -14.97 -0.32 2.19
C SER A 80 -14.97 0.16 3.65
N GLY A 81 -14.02 -0.30 4.47
CA GLY A 81 -13.85 0.14 5.86
C GLY A 81 -13.30 1.57 5.94
N LEU A 82 -12.36 1.93 5.07
CA LEU A 82 -11.81 3.28 4.96
C LEU A 82 -12.84 4.28 4.43
N LEU A 83 -13.72 3.84 3.52
CA LEU A 83 -14.77 4.68 2.92
C LEU A 83 -16.05 4.71 3.78
N GLY A 84 -16.32 3.66 4.56
CA GLY A 84 -17.52 3.51 5.39
C GLY A 84 -17.34 3.79 6.88
N GLY A 85 -16.10 3.84 7.39
CA GLY A 85 -15.76 4.04 8.81
C GLY A 85 -15.03 5.37 9.03
N GLY A 86 -15.65 6.28 9.77
CA GLY A 86 -15.24 7.68 9.89
C GLY A 86 -13.81 7.94 10.40
N GLN A 87 -13.22 8.99 9.83
CA GLN A 87 -12.16 9.88 10.36
C GLN A 87 -10.81 9.30 10.82
N ASN A 88 -10.66 8.01 11.09
CA ASN A 88 -9.39 7.43 11.56
C ASN A 88 -8.48 6.98 10.41
N GLY A 89 -9.02 6.38 9.34
CA GLY A 89 -8.21 5.85 8.23
C GLY A 89 -7.32 6.89 7.51
N ASN A 90 -7.71 8.17 7.52
CA ASN A 90 -6.94 9.24 6.87
C ASN A 90 -5.77 9.76 7.73
N ARG A 91 -5.83 9.61 9.07
CA ARG A 91 -4.74 10.02 9.98
C ARG A 91 -3.62 8.99 9.99
N ASP A 92 -3.98 7.71 9.94
CA ASP A 92 -3.00 6.62 9.91
C ASP A 92 -2.24 6.58 8.58
N GLY A 93 -2.90 6.86 7.45
CA GLY A 93 -2.25 6.84 6.13
C GLY A 93 -1.01 7.75 6.02
N ALA A 94 -1.08 8.97 6.55
CA ALA A 94 0.06 9.90 6.53
C ALA A 94 1.20 9.45 7.46
N ALA A 95 0.86 8.94 8.65
CA ALA A 95 1.86 8.38 9.56
C ALA A 95 2.55 7.15 8.96
N ILE A 96 1.79 6.26 8.34
CA ILE A 96 2.28 5.07 7.64
C ILE A 96 3.22 5.48 6.50
N LEU A 97 2.84 6.45 5.66
CA LEU A 97 3.69 6.96 4.59
C LEU A 97 5.03 7.51 5.10
N GLY A 98 5.00 8.24 6.23
CA GLY A 98 6.21 8.72 6.89
C GLY A 98 7.12 7.59 7.36
N HIS A 99 6.56 6.45 7.77
CA HIS A 99 7.35 5.26 8.10
C HIS A 99 7.89 4.56 6.85
N ILE A 100 7.08 4.43 5.78
CA ILE A 100 7.49 3.76 4.53
C ILE A 100 8.62 4.52 3.83
N PHE A 101 8.39 5.80 3.55
CA PHE A 101 9.33 6.63 2.79
C PHE A 101 10.42 7.24 3.67
N GLY A 102 10.21 7.30 4.98
CA GLY A 102 11.03 8.09 5.87
C GLY A 102 10.59 9.54 5.93
N GLN A 103 10.87 10.17 7.07
CA GLN A 103 10.45 11.54 7.36
C GLN A 103 11.02 12.51 6.31
N GLY A 104 10.14 13.24 5.62
CA GLY A 104 10.51 14.23 4.59
C GLY A 104 10.58 13.71 3.15
N GLN A 105 10.51 12.40 2.91
CA GLN A 105 10.50 11.87 1.53
C GLN A 105 9.10 11.85 0.90
N GLN A 106 8.04 11.82 1.72
CA GLN A 106 6.65 11.79 1.27
C GLN A 106 6.34 12.93 0.28
N ALA A 107 6.67 14.18 0.62
CA ALA A 107 6.40 15.35 -0.23
C ALA A 107 7.05 15.24 -1.62
N ARG A 108 8.26 14.65 -1.69
CA ARG A 108 8.97 14.44 -2.96
C ARG A 108 8.28 13.38 -3.82
N VAL A 109 7.82 12.29 -3.20
CA VAL A 109 7.09 11.22 -3.89
C VAL A 109 5.73 11.72 -4.36
N GLU A 110 4.99 12.46 -3.52
CA GLU A 110 3.72 13.09 -3.87
C GLU A 110 3.85 14.01 -5.09
N THR A 111 4.88 14.87 -5.10
CA THR A 111 5.15 15.78 -6.23
C THR A 111 5.52 15.01 -7.50
N SER A 112 6.44 14.04 -7.38
CA SER A 112 6.88 13.21 -8.50
C SER A 112 5.73 12.41 -9.11
N LEU A 113 4.89 11.82 -8.26
CA LEU A 113 3.73 11.04 -8.68
C LEU A 113 2.67 11.93 -9.34
N GLY A 114 2.40 13.10 -8.75
CA GLY A 114 1.47 14.09 -9.29
C GLY A 114 1.83 14.53 -10.70
N GLN A 115 3.12 14.79 -10.95
CA GLN A 115 3.65 15.16 -12.26
C GLN A 115 3.64 14.00 -13.26
N ALA A 116 4.04 12.81 -12.82
CA ALA A 116 4.15 11.64 -13.71
C ALA A 116 2.80 11.13 -14.22
N THR A 117 1.74 11.32 -13.44
CA THR A 117 0.44 10.64 -13.66
C THR A 117 -0.69 11.61 -13.97
N GLY A 118 -0.45 12.91 -13.86
CA GLY A 118 -1.44 13.96 -14.15
C GLY A 118 -2.50 14.13 -13.06
N ILE A 119 -2.42 13.38 -11.96
CA ILE A 119 -3.31 13.48 -10.79
C ILE A 119 -3.08 14.74 -9.95
N GLY A 120 -1.93 15.43 -10.15
CA GLY A 120 -1.64 16.69 -9.48
C GLY A 120 -1.63 16.55 -7.95
N ASN A 121 -2.46 17.35 -7.27
CA ASN A 121 -2.51 17.43 -5.82
C ASN A 121 -3.16 16.20 -5.15
N HIS A 122 -3.90 15.38 -5.89
CA HIS A 122 -4.55 14.19 -5.32
C HIS A 122 -3.59 13.00 -5.15
N SER A 123 -2.32 13.15 -5.54
CA SER A 123 -1.27 12.13 -5.35
C SER A 123 -1.07 11.78 -3.87
N GLY A 124 -1.11 12.77 -2.98
CA GLY A 124 -0.99 12.55 -1.53
C GLY A 124 -2.14 11.74 -0.96
N ASP A 125 -3.37 12.04 -1.35
CA ASP A 125 -4.53 11.29 -0.88
C ASP A 125 -4.56 9.88 -1.46
N LEU A 126 -4.15 9.71 -2.72
CA LEU A 126 -3.98 8.37 -3.31
C LEU A 126 -2.95 7.56 -2.54
N LEU A 127 -1.79 8.14 -2.21
CA LEU A 127 -0.73 7.46 -1.46
C LEU A 127 -1.21 7.08 -0.06
N LYS A 128 -1.97 7.94 0.63
CA LYS A 128 -2.54 7.65 1.95
C LYS A 128 -3.52 6.47 1.91
N LEU A 129 -4.27 6.33 0.82
CA LEU A 129 -5.19 5.21 0.61
C LEU A 129 -4.45 3.93 0.20
N LEU A 130 -3.42 4.04 -0.64
CA LEU A 130 -2.64 2.89 -1.12
C LEU A 130 -1.70 2.32 -0.07
N ALA A 131 -1.14 3.15 0.82
CA ALA A 131 -0.20 2.71 1.84
C ALA A 131 -0.71 1.54 2.71
N PRO A 132 -1.90 1.62 3.35
CA PRO A 132 -2.42 0.51 4.14
C PRO A 132 -2.78 -0.71 3.29
N ILE A 133 -3.23 -0.52 2.03
CA ILE A 133 -3.53 -1.60 1.09
C ILE A 133 -2.26 -2.42 0.78
N VAL A 134 -1.18 -1.73 0.42
CA VAL A 134 0.12 -2.37 0.13
C VAL A 134 0.66 -3.09 1.36
N MET A 135 0.55 -2.49 2.54
CA MET A 135 0.96 -3.13 3.78
C MET A 135 0.15 -4.39 4.08
N SER A 136 -1.18 -4.32 4.00
CA SER A 136 -2.07 -5.47 4.24
C SER A 136 -1.79 -6.61 3.24
N PHE A 137 -1.63 -6.29 1.96
CA PHE A 137 -1.26 -7.25 0.93
C PHE A 137 0.10 -7.90 1.20
N LEU A 138 1.10 -7.10 1.58
CA LEU A 138 2.42 -7.62 1.93
C LEU A 138 2.35 -8.49 3.20
N ALA A 139 1.58 -8.10 4.22
CA ALA A 139 1.33 -8.91 5.42
C ALA A 139 0.72 -10.25 5.05
N GLN A 140 -0.35 -10.23 4.25
CA GLN A 140 -1.02 -11.43 3.77
C GLN A 140 -0.07 -12.31 2.96
N ARG A 141 0.80 -11.72 2.13
CA ARG A 141 1.79 -12.48 1.38
C ARG A 141 2.85 -13.08 2.28
N VAL A 142 3.43 -12.30 3.19
CA VAL A 142 4.40 -12.80 4.17
C VAL A 142 3.77 -13.92 5.00
N GLN A 143 2.53 -13.72 5.49
CA GLN A 143 1.74 -14.68 6.26
C GLN A 143 1.41 -15.96 5.46
N SER A 144 0.93 -15.81 4.22
CA SER A 144 0.62 -16.93 3.31
C SER A 144 1.88 -17.64 2.81
N ASN A 145 3.02 -16.94 2.82
CA ASN A 145 4.34 -17.46 2.46
C ASN A 145 5.17 -17.80 3.71
N HIS A 146 4.56 -17.95 4.90
CA HIS A 146 5.07 -18.87 5.91
C HIS A 146 4.96 -20.26 5.26
N LEU A 147 5.98 -20.78 4.55
CA LEU A 147 7.09 -21.46 5.19
C LEU A 147 6.55 -22.23 6.40
N ASP A 148 5.90 -23.35 6.10
CA ASP A 148 6.20 -24.63 6.72
C ASP A 148 7.01 -24.49 8.03
N ALA A 149 6.33 -24.07 9.10
CA ALA A 149 6.78 -24.37 10.45
C ALA A 149 6.95 -25.91 10.60
N ASP A 150 6.28 -26.70 9.75
CA ASP A 150 6.39 -28.14 9.61
C ASP A 150 7.66 -28.63 8.87
N ALA A 151 8.21 -27.87 7.91
CA ALA A 151 9.44 -28.23 7.19
C ALA A 151 10.71 -27.82 7.95
N LEU A 152 10.65 -26.75 8.75
CA LEU A 152 11.73 -26.38 9.69
C LEU A 152 11.84 -27.34 10.88
N GLY A 153 10.82 -28.16 11.13
CA GLY A 153 10.87 -29.29 12.06
C GLY A 153 11.48 -30.56 11.45
N ARG A 154 11.80 -30.55 10.15
CA ARG A 154 12.27 -31.74 9.41
C ARG A 154 13.56 -31.53 8.60
N THR A 155 14.29 -30.43 8.83
CA THR A 155 15.65 -30.25 8.33
C THR A 155 16.60 -29.94 9.46
#